data_AF-A0A7X7TRV8-F1
#
_entry.id   AF-A0A7X7TRV8-F1
#
_cell.length_a   1.000
_cell.length_b   1.000
_cell.length_c   1.000
_cell.angle_alpha   90.00
_cell.angle_beta   90.00
_cell.angle_gamma   90.00
#
_symmetry.space_group_name_H-M   'P 1'
#
loop_
_entity.id
_entity.type
_entity.pdbx_description
1 polymer ?
#
loop_
_entity_poly.entity_id
_entity_poly.type
_entity_poly.pdbx_seq_one_letter_code
_entity_poly.pdbx_strand_id
1 'polypeptide(L)' 'MKQYLETLRGIFDPVALFIRDEEFIIVVKDEMDINEKVNQLNESIDDDMSLIILSKEEFEKMNKDELGERLL' A
#
# COMPACT_ATOMS: atom_id res chain seq x y z
N MET A 1 -5.19 -9.02 -9.62
CA MET A 1 -4.61 -7.65 -9.59
C MET A 1 -5.66 -6.54 -9.41
N LYS A 2 -6.61 -6.32 -10.34
CA LYS A 2 -7.60 -5.22 -10.20
C LYS A 2 -8.38 -5.22 -8.88
N GLN A 3 -8.83 -6.40 -8.45
CA GLN A 3 -9.63 -6.53 -7.23
C GLN A 3 -8.83 -6.14 -5.96
N TYR A 4 -7.56 -6.53 -5.88
CA TYR A 4 -6.67 -6.13 -4.78
C TYR A 4 -6.42 -4.63 -4.76
N LEU A 5 -6.19 -4.01 -5.92
CA LEU A 5 -6.06 -2.56 -6.05
C LEU A 5 -7.30 -1.81 -5.54
N GLU A 6 -8.50 -2.32 -5.86
CA GLU A 6 -9.75 -1.75 -5.39
C GLU A 6 -9.94 -1.92 -3.87
N THR A 7 -9.60 -3.09 -3.33
CA THR A 7 -9.62 -3.35 -1.89
C THR A 7 -8.63 -2.45 -1.15
N LEU A 8 -7.38 -2.38 -1.61
CA LEU A 8 -6.34 -1.51 -1.04
C LEU A 8 -6.77 -0.04 -1.11
N ARG A 9 -7.37 0.40 -2.21
CA ARG A 9 -7.89 1.76 -2.33
C ARG A 9 -9.05 2.04 -1.35
N GLY A 10 -9.98 1.10 -1.20
CA GLY A 10 -11.12 1.24 -0.29
C GLY A 10 -10.70 1.26 1.18
N ILE A 11 -9.68 0.48 1.53
CA ILE A 11 -9.19 0.39 2.90
C ILE A 11 -8.27 1.57 3.22
N PHE A 12 -7.24 1.78 2.41
CA PHE A 12 -6.14 2.68 2.76
C PHE A 12 -6.24 4.10 2.16
N ASP A 13 -7.15 4.36 1.22
CA ASP A 13 -7.19 5.64 0.46
C ASP A 13 -5.79 6.18 0.10
N PRO A 14 -4.92 5.36 -0.53
CA PRO A 14 -3.52 5.69 -0.68
C PRO A 14 -3.33 6.86 -1.66
N VAL A 15 -2.35 7.70 -1.36
CA VAL A 15 -1.92 8.84 -2.19
C VAL A 15 -1.20 8.34 -3.44
N ALA A 16 -0.45 7.25 -3.31
CA ALA A 16 0.25 6.60 -4.41
C ALA A 16 0.35 5.09 -4.13
N LEU A 17 0.43 4.32 -5.20
CA LEU A 17 0.56 2.86 -5.11
C LEU A 17 1.55 2.37 -6.15
N PHE A 18 2.45 1.49 -5.73
CA PHE A 18 3.49 0.89 -6.55
C PHE A 18 3.52 -0.62 -6.37
N ILE A 19 4.13 -1.31 -7.32
CA ILE A 19 4.40 -2.73 -7.25
C ILE A 19 5.85 -3.02 -7.60
N ARG A 20 6.50 -3.85 -6.79
CA ARG A 20 7.89 -4.27 -6.99
C ARG A 20 8.01 -5.75 -6.62
N ASP A 21 8.46 -6.58 -7.55
CA ASP A 21 8.70 -8.01 -7.29
C ASP A 21 7.52 -8.71 -6.57
N GLU A 22 6.29 -8.43 -7.02
CA GLU A 22 5.03 -8.94 -6.43
C GLU A 22 4.68 -8.38 -5.03
N GLU A 23 5.47 -7.45 -4.49
CA GLU A 23 5.15 -6.67 -3.29
C GLU A 23 4.40 -5.39 -3.65
N PHE A 24 3.32 -5.10 -2.94
CA PHE A 24 2.59 -3.85 -3.07
C PHE A 24 3.15 -2.80 -2.11
N ILE A 25 3.48 -1.63 -2.64
CA ILE A 25 3.93 -0.49 -1.84
C ILE A 25 2.85 0.58 -1.88
N ILE A 26 2.28 0.91 -0.74
CA ILE A 26 1.23 1.92 -0.61
C ILE A 26 1.72 3.12 0.17
N VAL A 27 1.47 4.30 -0.35
CA VAL A 27 1.77 5.57 0.30
C VAL A 27 0.49 6.13 0.89
N VAL A 28 0.41 6.25 2.21
CA VAL A 28 -0.76 6.76 2.94
C VAL A 28 -0.47 8.12 3.56
N LYS A 29 -1.53 8.81 4.01
CA LYS A 29 -1.40 10.04 4.79
C LYS A 29 -1.03 9.69 6.24
N ASP A 30 -0.18 10.49 6.87
CA ASP A 30 0.34 10.24 8.24
C ASP A 30 -0.74 10.15 9.33
N GLU A 31 -1.95 10.66 9.09
CA GLU A 31 -3.05 10.67 10.07
C GLU A 31 -3.85 9.35 10.13
N MET A 32 -3.46 8.31 9.39
CA MET A 32 -4.18 7.03 9.36
C MET A 32 -3.71 6.04 10.42
N ASP A 33 -4.66 5.32 11.02
CA ASP A 33 -4.37 4.19 11.92
C ASP A 33 -4.01 2.94 11.09
N ILE A 34 -2.71 2.73 10.86
CA ILE A 34 -2.19 1.64 10.04
C ILE A 34 -2.63 0.28 10.59
N ASN A 35 -2.66 0.10 11.91
CA ASN A 35 -2.99 -1.18 12.54
C ASN A 35 -4.45 -1.58 12.28
N GLU A 36 -5.37 -0.63 12.40
CA GLU A 36 -6.79 -0.87 12.09
C GLU A 36 -6.96 -1.28 10.63
N LYS A 37 -6.25 -0.61 9.72
CA LYS A 37 -6.35 -0.86 8.27
C LYS A 37 -5.73 -2.18 7.85
N VAL A 38 -4.61 -2.59 8.46
CA VAL A 38 -4.02 -3.91 8.22
C VAL A 38 -4.95 -5.03 8.70
N ASN A 39 -5.65 -4.83 9.83
CA ASN A 39 -6.65 -5.81 10.28
C ASN A 39 -7.82 -5.92 9.28
N GLN A 40 -8.36 -4.80 8.78
CA GLN A 40 -9.41 -4.80 7.75
C GLN A 40 -8.94 -5.48 6.45
N LEU A 41 -7.66 -5.33 6.11
CA LEU A 41 -7.08 -5.98 4.93
C LEU A 41 -7.03 -7.49 5.10
N ASN A 42 -6.53 -7.98 6.24
CA ASN A 42 -6.46 -9.41 6.54
C ASN A 42 -7.84 -10.06 6.60
N GLU A 43 -8.90 -9.33 6.96
CA GLU A 43 -10.28 -9.82 6.89
C GLU A 43 -10.84 -9.84 5.46
N SER A 44 -10.30 -8.99 4.58
CA SER A 44 -10.80 -8.80 3.20
C SER A 44 -10.06 -9.63 2.16
N ILE A 45 -8.83 -10.07 2.46
CA ILE A 45 -7.95 -10.83 1.56
C ILE A 45 -7.48 -12.09 2.30
N ASP A 46 -7.82 -13.26 1.76
CA ASP A 46 -7.47 -14.59 2.29
C ASP A 46 -6.15 -15.13 1.70
N ASP A 47 -5.28 -14.21 1.24
CA ASP A 47 -4.08 -14.49 0.43
C ASP A 47 -2.85 -13.89 1.12
N ASP A 48 -1.72 -14.60 1.07
CA ASP A 48 -0.42 -14.11 1.58
C ASP A 48 0.13 -13.01 0.66
N MET A 49 -0.35 -11.78 0.86
CA MET A 49 0.10 -10.60 0.13
C MET A 49 1.22 -9.87 0.89
N SER A 50 2.36 -9.68 0.24
CA SER A 50 3.42 -8.79 0.73
C SER A 50 3.04 -7.33 0.50
N LEU A 51 2.95 -6.57 1.60
CA LEU A 51 2.51 -5.19 1.60
C LEU A 51 3.48 -4.31 2.41
N ILE A 52 3.94 -3.24 1.79
CA ILE A 52 4.74 -2.19 2.44
C ILE A 52 3.89 -0.93 2.49
N ILE A 53 3.63 -0.44 3.70
CA ILE A 53 2.90 0.81 3.93
C ILE A 53 3.91 1.88 4.29
N LEU A 54 3.92 2.96 3.51
CA LEU A 54 4.78 4.11 3.71
C LEU A 54 3.94 5.32 4.05
N SER A 55 4.41 6.08 5.03
CA SER A 55 3.97 7.43 5.26
C SER A 55 4.43 8.35 4.12
N LYS A 56 3.82 9.53 3.98
CA LYS A 56 4.27 10.51 3.00
C LYS A 56 5.72 10.92 3.24
N GLU A 57 6.11 11.09 4.50
CA GLU A 57 7.48 11.42 4.88
C GLU A 57 8.47 10.31 4.53
N GLU A 58 8.07 9.05 4.69
CA GLU A 58 8.91 7.89 4.34
C GLU A 58 9.08 7.78 2.83
N PHE A 59 7.99 7.98 2.08
CA PHE A 59 8.01 8.01 0.62
C PHE A 59 8.93 9.12 0.08
N GLU A 60 8.92 10.31 0.68
CA GLU A 60 9.80 11.41 0.25
C GLU A 60 11.28 11.14 0.54
N LYS A 61 11.58 10.27 1.51
CA LYS A 61 12.95 9.85 1.86
C LYS A 61 13.44 8.64 1.06
N MET A 62 12.52 7.82 0.53
CA MET A 62 12.86 6.67 -0.31
C MET A 62 13.36 7.08 -1.69
N ASN A 63 14.26 6.27 -2.24
CA ASN A 63 14.74 6.49 -3.59
C ASN A 63 13.71 5.98 -4.60
N LYS A 64 13.46 6.73 -5.67
CA LYS A 64 12.38 6.38 -6.61
C LYS A 64 12.59 5.04 -7.31
N ASP A 65 13.85 4.64 -7.48
CA ASP A 65 14.22 3.35 -8.07
C ASP A 65 13.85 2.16 -7.17
N GLU A 66 13.63 2.38 -5.86
CA GLU A 66 13.27 1.32 -4.91
C GLU A 66 11.77 1.02 -4.85
N LEU A 67 10.93 1.85 -5.47
CA LEU A 67 9.48 1.74 -5.40
C LEU A 67 8.88 0.83 -6.49
N GLY A 68 9.64 0.54 -7.55
CA GLY A 68 9.16 -0.28 -8.66
C GLY A 68 8.19 0.46 -9.60
N GLU A 69 7.22 -0.27 -10.15
CA GLU A 69 6.27 0.25 -11.12
C GLU A 69 5.12 1.00 -10.43
N ARG A 70 4.87 2.24 -10.83
CA ARG A 70 3.76 3.04 -10.30
C ARG A 70 2.43 2.58 -10.92
N LEU A 71 1.50 2.20 -10.06
CA LEU A 71 0.16 1.77 -10.43
C LEU A 71 -0.89 2.89 -10.30
N LEU A 72 -0.65 3.90 -9.45
CA LEU A 72 -1.54 5.05 -9.22
C LEU A 72 -0.79 6.33 -8.83
#